data_AF-A0A9D7CRQ5-F1
#
_entry.id   AF-A0A9D7CRQ5-F1
#
_cell.length_a   1.000
_cell.length_b   1.000
_cell.length_c   1.000
_cell.angle_alpha   90.00
_cell.angle_beta   90.00
_cell.angle_gamma   90.00
#
_symmetry.space_group_name_H-M   'P 1'
#
loop_
_entity.id
_entity.type
_entity.pdbx_description
1 polymer ?
#
loop_
_entity_poly.entity_id
_entity_poly.type
_entity_poly.pdbx_seq_one_letter_code
_entity_poly.pdbx_strand_id
1 'polypeptide(L)'
;MRSPVLALTLALLAACGAASSSGPSPERLAKMRPPLRAFHETLVPAWEAKAGALRVAKACDVAAELAERSKGVGDSSLASYAKALVAECEDPQRDEVESWLTRVHQRFEELARE
;
A
#
# COMPACT_ATOMS: atom_id res chain seq x y z
N MET A 1 29.23 12.74 52.12
CA MET A 1 30.03 13.36 51.04
C MET A 1 30.55 12.26 50.13
N ARG A 2 30.40 12.40 48.79
CA ARG A 2 30.93 11.55 47.68
C ARG A 2 30.29 10.15 47.60
N SER A 3 29.81 9.56 46.50
CA SER A 3 29.72 9.74 45.03
C SER A 3 28.71 8.64 44.55
N PRO A 4 28.41 8.34 43.26
CA PRO A 4 28.85 8.92 41.99
C PRO A 4 27.71 9.24 40.99
N VAL A 5 28.13 10.05 40.01
CA VAL A 5 27.50 10.33 38.72
C VAL A 5 27.26 9.03 37.93
N LEU A 6 26.03 8.82 37.46
CA LEU A 6 25.73 7.87 36.37
C LEU A 6 25.15 8.65 35.20
N ALA A 7 26.04 9.05 34.32
CA ALA A 7 25.75 9.55 33.00
C ALA A 7 25.23 8.39 32.14
N LEU A 8 23.91 8.35 31.92
CA LEU A 8 23.29 7.41 30.99
C LEU A 8 23.33 8.04 29.59
N THR A 9 24.41 7.77 28.86
CA THR A 9 24.54 8.04 27.42
C THR A 9 23.51 7.20 26.66
N LEU A 10 22.38 7.82 26.29
CA LEU A 10 21.42 7.26 25.35
C LEU A 10 22.04 7.30 23.95
N ALA A 11 22.52 6.13 23.50
CA ALA A 11 23.07 5.95 22.18
C ALA A 11 21.96 6.06 21.12
N LEU A 12 22.22 6.90 20.12
CA LEU A 12 21.47 7.07 18.88
C LEU A 12 21.09 5.71 18.25
N LEU A 13 19.80 5.39 18.20
CA LEU A 13 19.27 4.49 17.17
C LEU A 13 19.10 5.31 15.89
N ALA A 14 20.13 5.25 15.06
CA ALA A 14 20.13 5.81 13.72
C ALA A 14 19.02 5.17 12.87
N ALA A 15 18.21 6.05 12.29
CA ALA A 15 17.27 5.75 11.24
C ALA A 15 18.00 5.15 10.03
N CYS A 16 17.79 3.87 9.78
CA CYS A 16 17.96 3.26 8.46
C CYS A 16 16.59 2.70 8.05
N GLY A 17 15.67 3.61 7.75
CA GLY A 17 14.54 3.30 6.89
C GLY A 17 15.06 3.04 5.48
N ALA A 18 15.55 1.84 5.23
CA ALA A 18 15.74 1.35 3.89
C ALA A 18 14.36 1.31 3.23
N ALA A 19 14.07 2.33 2.42
CA ALA A 19 12.97 2.29 1.48
C ALA A 19 13.31 1.21 0.44
N SER A 20 13.02 -0.04 0.76
CA SER A 20 12.87 -1.08 -0.23
C SER A 20 11.69 -0.67 -1.10
N SER A 21 11.97 0.03 -2.20
CA SER A 21 11.01 0.21 -3.28
C SER A 21 10.58 -1.18 -3.70
N SER A 22 9.39 -1.56 -3.25
CA SER A 22 8.77 -2.84 -3.53
C SER A 22 7.99 -2.78 -4.84
N GLY A 23 8.17 -1.70 -5.61
CA GLY A 23 7.57 -1.50 -6.90
C GLY A 23 8.18 -2.42 -7.97
N PRO A 24 7.40 -2.78 -9.00
CA PRO A 24 7.92 -3.43 -10.19
C PRO A 24 9.00 -2.55 -10.84
N SER A 25 10.10 -3.17 -11.28
CA SER A 25 11.12 -2.46 -12.07
C SER A 25 10.49 -1.88 -13.35
N PRO A 26 11.07 -0.82 -13.96
CA PRO A 26 10.57 -0.27 -15.23
C PRO A 26 10.40 -1.33 -16.33
N GLU A 27 11.27 -2.34 -16.37
CA GLU A 27 11.15 -3.49 -17.26
C GLU A 27 9.94 -4.37 -16.95
N ARG A 28 9.61 -4.58 -15.67
CA ARG A 28 8.42 -5.35 -15.27
C ARG A 28 7.15 -4.59 -15.64
N LEU A 29 7.12 -3.27 -15.44
CA LEU A 29 6.00 -2.42 -15.88
C LEU A 29 5.77 -2.48 -17.39
N ALA A 30 6.85 -2.45 -18.18
CA ALA A 30 6.77 -2.53 -19.63
C ALA A 30 6.15 -3.86 -20.12
N LYS A 31 6.35 -4.95 -19.37
CA LYS A 31 5.81 -6.29 -19.67
C LYS A 31 4.38 -6.50 -19.19
N MET A 32 3.88 -5.70 -18.23
CA MET A 32 2.49 -5.78 -17.79
C MET A 32 1.53 -5.43 -18.92
N ARG A 33 0.43 -6.18 -19.00
CA ARG A 33 -0.70 -5.86 -19.89
C ARG A 33 -1.25 -4.46 -19.55
N PRO A 34 -1.73 -3.67 -20.53
CA PRO A 34 -2.14 -2.29 -20.29
C PRO A 34 -3.14 -2.08 -19.15
N PRO A 35 -4.19 -2.91 -18.97
CA PRO A 35 -5.13 -2.72 -17.86
C PRO A 35 -4.49 -2.94 -16.48
N LEU A 36 -3.56 -3.90 -16.37
CA LEU A 36 -2.88 -4.21 -15.11
C LEU A 36 -1.87 -3.12 -14.74
N ARG A 37 -1.19 -2.54 -15.73
CA ARG A 37 -0.31 -1.37 -15.54
C ARG A 37 -1.10 -0.13 -15.10
N ALA A 38 -2.23 0.14 -15.76
CA ALA A 38 -3.11 1.23 -15.38
C ALA A 38 -3.63 1.07 -13.94
N PHE A 39 -3.94 -0.15 -13.51
CA PHE A 39 -4.31 -0.43 -12.12
C PHE A 39 -3.15 -0.14 -11.15
N HIS A 40 -1.94 -0.61 -11.48
CA HIS A 40 -0.73 -0.38 -10.69
C HIS A 40 -0.43 1.11 -10.47
N GLU A 41 -0.49 1.92 -11.52
CA GLU A 41 -0.23 3.36 -11.46
C GLU A 41 -1.15 4.09 -10.47
N THR A 42 -2.38 3.62 -10.31
CA THR A 42 -3.33 4.12 -9.30
C THR A 42 -3.05 3.57 -7.90
N LEU A 43 -2.63 2.31 -7.80
CA LEU A 43 -2.39 1.63 -6.51
C LEU A 43 -1.12 2.12 -5.80
N VAL A 44 -0.04 2.33 -6.54
CA VAL A 44 1.30 2.64 -6.00
C VAL A 44 1.31 3.80 -5.03
N PRO A 45 0.75 4.99 -5.36
CA PRO A 45 0.87 6.15 -4.48
C PRO A 45 0.23 5.94 -3.10
N ALA A 46 -0.80 5.08 -3.02
CA ALA A 46 -1.44 4.67 -1.77
C ALA A 46 -0.59 3.61 -1.06
N TRP A 47 -0.16 2.56 -1.75
CA TRP A 47 0.60 1.46 -1.16
C TRP A 47 1.97 1.91 -0.59
N GLU A 48 2.70 2.72 -1.34
CA GLU A 48 4.03 3.20 -0.94
C GLU A 48 3.99 4.31 0.13
N ALA A 49 2.81 4.85 0.43
CA ALA A 49 2.67 5.79 1.54
C ALA A 49 2.99 5.10 2.87
N LYS A 50 3.45 5.87 3.86
CA LYS A 50 3.69 5.37 5.22
C LYS A 50 2.40 4.77 5.80
N ALA A 51 2.51 3.55 6.33
CA ALA A 51 1.42 2.85 7.03
C ALA A 51 0.78 3.73 8.12
N GLY A 52 -0.50 3.47 8.39
CA GLY A 52 -1.36 4.24 9.28
C GLY A 52 -2.16 5.31 8.53
N ALA A 53 -2.51 6.40 9.23
CA ALA A 53 -3.48 7.38 8.77
C ALA A 53 -3.21 7.95 7.36
N LEU A 54 -1.94 8.15 6.98
CA LEU A 54 -1.59 8.67 5.66
C LEU A 54 -1.91 7.67 4.54
N ARG A 55 -1.56 6.40 4.72
CA ARG A 55 -1.88 5.34 3.76
C ARG A 55 -3.39 5.12 3.66
N VAL A 56 -4.09 5.12 4.81
CA VAL A 56 -5.56 5.03 4.85
C VAL A 56 -6.19 6.17 4.04
N ALA A 57 -5.78 7.42 4.28
CA ALA A 57 -6.29 8.58 3.55
C ALA A 57 -6.07 8.41 2.03
N LYS A 58 -4.85 8.10 1.61
CA LYS A 58 -4.55 7.91 0.19
C LYS A 58 -5.26 6.74 -0.45
N ALA A 59 -5.42 5.63 0.29
CA ALA A 59 -6.16 4.47 -0.20
C ALA A 59 -7.61 4.85 -0.48
N CYS A 60 -8.23 5.62 0.42
CA CYS A 60 -9.59 6.11 0.24
C CYS A 60 -9.73 7.17 -0.87
N ASP A 61 -8.71 8.01 -1.08
CA ASP A 61 -8.70 8.96 -2.20
C ASP A 61 -8.75 8.26 -3.57
N VAL A 62 -8.18 7.06 -3.68
CA VAL A 62 -8.09 6.31 -4.95
C VAL A 62 -9.00 5.07 -5.03
N ALA A 63 -9.72 4.74 -3.95
CA ALA A 63 -10.47 3.48 -3.86
C ALA A 63 -11.49 3.30 -4.99
N ALA A 64 -12.25 4.35 -5.32
CA ALA A 64 -13.23 4.31 -6.40
C ALA A 64 -12.57 4.08 -7.77
N GLU A 65 -11.42 4.70 -8.02
CA GLU A 65 -10.67 4.52 -9.26
C GLU A 65 -10.06 3.12 -9.36
N LEU A 66 -9.53 2.57 -8.26
CA LEU A 66 -9.09 1.18 -8.19
C LEU A 66 -10.24 0.22 -8.51
N ALA A 67 -11.42 0.45 -7.93
CA ALA A 67 -12.60 -0.37 -8.20
C ALA A 67 -13.02 -0.30 -9.68
N GLU A 68 -12.95 0.86 -10.31
CA GLU A 68 -13.23 0.99 -11.75
C GLU A 68 -12.18 0.28 -12.61
N ARG A 69 -10.89 0.55 -12.38
CA ARG A 69 -9.79 -0.03 -13.17
C ARG A 69 -9.70 -1.56 -13.01
N SER A 70 -10.08 -2.10 -11.86
CA SER A 70 -10.10 -3.55 -11.61
C SER A 70 -10.98 -4.31 -12.61
N LYS A 71 -12.04 -3.69 -13.14
CA LYS A 71 -12.93 -4.29 -14.14
C LYS A 71 -12.18 -4.59 -15.45
N GLY A 72 -11.28 -3.71 -15.86
CA GLY A 72 -10.46 -3.87 -17.06
C GLY A 72 -9.34 -4.91 -16.91
N VAL A 73 -8.94 -5.22 -15.67
CA VAL A 73 -7.95 -6.28 -15.39
C VAL A 73 -8.54 -7.66 -15.70
N GLY A 74 -9.83 -7.86 -15.44
CA GLY A 74 -10.54 -9.12 -15.71
C GLY A 74 -10.41 -10.16 -14.60
N ASP A 75 -9.97 -9.76 -13.39
CA ASP A 75 -9.84 -10.64 -12.23
C ASP A 75 -10.96 -10.37 -11.20
N SER A 76 -11.79 -11.39 -10.92
CA SER A 76 -12.94 -11.25 -10.02
C SER A 76 -12.54 -10.99 -8.57
N SER A 77 -11.42 -11.56 -8.12
CA SER A 77 -10.93 -11.38 -6.74
C SER A 77 -10.43 -9.96 -6.53
N LEU A 78 -9.62 -9.44 -7.46
CA LEU A 78 -9.14 -8.06 -7.44
C LEU A 78 -10.30 -7.07 -7.46
N ALA A 79 -11.30 -7.30 -8.32
CA ALA A 79 -12.49 -6.47 -8.37
C ALA A 79 -13.32 -6.51 -7.08
N SER A 80 -13.40 -7.68 -6.43
CA SER A 80 -14.11 -7.82 -5.16
C SER A 80 -13.37 -7.12 -4.02
N TYR A 81 -12.05 -7.25 -3.95
CA TYR A 81 -11.24 -6.58 -2.94
C TYR A 81 -11.24 -5.05 -3.10
N ALA A 82 -11.18 -4.55 -4.34
CA ALA A 82 -11.25 -3.11 -4.60
C ALA A 82 -12.62 -2.54 -4.21
N LYS A 83 -13.72 -3.28 -4.42
CA LYS A 83 -15.05 -2.89 -3.93
C LYS A 83 -15.15 -2.90 -2.41
N ALA A 84 -14.58 -3.91 -1.76
CA ALA A 84 -14.55 -3.97 -0.30
C ALA A 84 -13.74 -2.81 0.30
N LEU A 85 -12.63 -2.43 -0.34
CA LEU A 85 -11.87 -1.23 0.01
C LEU A 85 -12.70 0.05 -0.11
N VAL A 86 -13.50 0.20 -1.17
CA VAL A 86 -14.44 1.34 -1.30
C VAL A 86 -15.43 1.37 -0.14
N ALA A 87 -16.10 0.24 0.13
CA ALA A 87 -17.08 0.16 1.22
C ALA A 87 -16.45 0.49 2.58
N GLU A 88 -15.23 0.01 2.84
CA GLU A 88 -14.51 0.30 4.08
C GLU A 88 -14.11 1.78 4.20
N CYS A 89 -13.83 2.45 3.10
CA CYS A 89 -13.53 3.89 3.11
C CYS A 89 -14.75 4.78 3.39
N GLU A 90 -15.95 4.25 3.16
CA GLU A 90 -17.23 4.86 3.54
C GLU A 90 -17.59 4.59 5.01
N ASP A 91 -16.99 3.57 5.63
CA ASP A 91 -17.12 3.33 7.06
C ASP A 91 -16.47 4.49 7.86
N PRO A 92 -17.15 5.05 8.89
CA PRO A 92 -16.57 6.11 9.73
C PRO A 92 -15.33 5.70 10.52
N GLN A 93 -15.20 4.41 10.87
CA GLN A 93 -14.10 3.87 11.66
C GLN A 93 -12.86 3.56 10.81
N ARG A 94 -13.07 3.05 9.59
CA ARG A 94 -11.99 2.73 8.62
C ARG A 94 -10.93 1.76 9.14
N ASP A 95 -11.31 0.91 10.09
CA ASP A 95 -10.38 0.04 10.82
C ASP A 95 -9.77 -1.04 9.89
N GLU A 96 -10.45 -1.43 8.80
CA GLU A 96 -9.99 -2.48 7.89
C GLU A 96 -9.40 -1.94 6.56
N VAL A 97 -9.24 -0.62 6.39
CA VAL A 97 -8.73 -0.06 5.12
C VAL A 97 -7.35 -0.63 4.77
N GLU A 98 -6.45 -0.75 5.75
CA GLU A 98 -5.12 -1.32 5.51
C GLU A 98 -5.18 -2.82 5.16
N SER A 99 -6.10 -3.55 5.78
CA SER A 99 -6.35 -4.97 5.52
C SER A 99 -6.83 -5.18 4.09
N TRP A 100 -7.81 -4.39 3.64
CA TRP A 100 -8.32 -4.46 2.28
C TRP A 100 -7.31 -3.99 1.24
N LEU A 101 -6.60 -2.88 1.49
CA LEU A 101 -5.53 -2.42 0.61
C LEU A 101 -4.43 -3.47 0.45
N THR A 102 -4.08 -4.17 1.53
CA THR A 102 -3.10 -5.27 1.47
C THR A 102 -3.57 -6.39 0.57
N ARG A 103 -4.85 -6.80 0.65
CA ARG A 103 -5.42 -7.83 -0.23
C ARG A 103 -5.43 -7.40 -1.69
N VAL A 104 -5.76 -6.13 -1.95
CA VAL A 104 -5.68 -5.54 -3.30
C VAL A 104 -4.25 -5.61 -3.85
N HIS A 105 -3.27 -5.16 -3.07
CA HIS A 105 -1.86 -5.19 -3.47
C HIS A 105 -1.33 -6.61 -3.69
N GLN A 106 -1.63 -7.54 -2.78
CA GLN A 106 -1.22 -8.95 -2.92
C GLN A 106 -1.80 -9.58 -4.18
N ARG A 107 -3.09 -9.37 -4.46
CA ARG A 107 -3.72 -9.92 -5.66
C ARG A 107 -3.15 -9.31 -6.93
N PHE A 108 -2.87 -8.00 -6.93
CA PHE A 108 -2.15 -7.35 -8.03
C PHE A 108 -0.78 -8.00 -8.27
N GLU A 109 0.00 -8.20 -7.22
CA GLU A 109 1.35 -8.78 -7.32
C GLU A 109 1.32 -10.23 -7.83
N GLU A 110 0.28 -11.01 -7.51
CA GLU A 110 0.05 -12.34 -8.09
C GLU A 110 -0.16 -12.26 -9.60
N LEU A 111 -1.09 -11.42 -10.05
CA LEU A 111 -1.40 -11.23 -11.47
C LEU A 111 -0.22 -10.65 -12.26
N ALA A 112 0.64 -9.86 -11.61
CA ALA A 112 1.84 -9.29 -12.20
C ALA A 112 2.98 -10.31 -12.43
N ARG A 113 2.88 -11.51 -11.83
CA ARG A 113 3.84 -12.60 -11.99
C ARG A 113 3.43 -13.65 -13.03
N GLU A 114 2.17 -13.63 -13.47
CA GLU A 114 1.64 -14.49 -14.53
C GLU A 114 2.17 -14.06 -15.92
#